data_AF-A0AAV2H0G2-F1
#
_entry.id   AF-A0AAV2H0G2-F1
#
_cell.length_a   1.000
_cell.length_b   1.000
_cell.length_c   1.000
_cell.angle_alpha   90.00
_cell.angle_beta   90.00
_cell.angle_gamma   90.00
#
_symmetry.space_group_name_H-M   'P 1'
#
loop_
_entity.id
_entity.type
_entity.pdbx_description
1 polymer ?
#
loop_
_entity_poly.entity_id
_entity_poly.type
_entity_poly.pdbx_seq_one_letter_code
_entity_poly.pdbx_strand_id
1 'polypeptide(L)'
;MAESSIVNYVTSKAADWLKTWDSASSSLSVVERPPRTDQLIGWKAPPSGWRKMNTDGAAQGNQGLATAGGLLRDSNGDWVCGFCCKIGTGTAILAELWGIHQGLLMAWNNGTQFLILETDSQLAIELIKAREDPVHPHSTLLAGI
;
A
#
# COMPACT_ATOMS: atom_id res chain seq x y z
N MET A 1 -23.97 22.37 18.07
CA MET A 1 -24.62 22.59 16.75
C MET A 1 -23.69 22.30 15.54
N ALA A 2 -22.43 21.86 15.72
CA ALA A 2 -21.49 21.63 14.60
C ALA A 2 -21.46 20.18 14.05
N GLU A 3 -21.86 19.17 14.82
CA GLU A 3 -21.82 17.76 14.35
C GLU A 3 -22.84 17.46 13.25
N SER A 4 -23.97 18.18 13.25
CA SER A 4 -25.04 17.98 12.26
C SER A 4 -24.61 18.35 10.83
N SER A 5 -23.68 19.31 10.66
CA SER A 5 -23.26 19.75 9.32
C SER A 5 -22.35 18.74 8.61
N ILE A 6 -21.46 18.07 9.35
CA ILE A 6 -20.57 17.05 8.80
C ILE A 6 -21.37 15.81 8.41
N VAL A 7 -22.28 15.36 9.28
CA VAL A 7 -23.16 14.21 8.98
C VAL A 7 -23.99 14.51 7.72
N ASN A 8 -24.62 15.68 7.65
CA ASN A 8 -25.40 16.07 6.47
C ASN A 8 -24.56 16.14 5.19
N TYR A 9 -23.32 16.63 5.28
CA TYR A 9 -22.40 16.69 4.14
C TYR A 9 -21.98 15.30 3.65
N VAL A 10 -21.64 14.40 4.57
CA VAL A 10 -21.27 13.01 4.22
C VAL A 10 -22.47 12.28 3.62
N THR A 11 -23.65 12.42 4.22
CA THR A 11 -24.88 11.81 3.72
C THR A 11 -25.25 12.37 2.33
N SER A 12 -25.08 13.67 2.09
CA SER A 12 -25.35 14.24 0.77
C SER A 12 -24.38 13.72 -0.29
N LYS A 13 -23.08 13.62 0.03
CA LYS A 13 -22.09 13.07 -0.90
C LYS A 13 -22.33 11.59 -1.19
N ALA A 14 -22.73 10.81 -0.20
CA ALA A 14 -23.12 9.41 -0.40
C ALA A 14 -24.35 9.30 -1.32
N ALA A 15 -25.36 10.14 -1.13
CA ALA A 15 -26.54 10.17 -1.98
C ALA A 15 -26.23 10.58 -3.43
N ASP A 16 -25.35 11.57 -3.63
CA ASP A 16 -24.89 11.98 -4.96
C ASP A 16 -24.12 10.86 -5.66
N TRP A 17 -23.28 10.14 -4.92
CA TRP A 17 -22.54 9.00 -5.44
C TRP A 17 -23.48 7.89 -5.91
N LEU A 18 -24.50 7.55 -5.13
CA LEU A 18 -25.50 6.54 -5.50
C LEU A 18 -26.23 6.91 -6.80
N LYS A 19 -26.68 8.16 -6.94
CA LYS A 19 -27.33 8.63 -8.18
C LYS A 19 -26.41 8.54 -9.41
N THR A 20 -25.14 8.89 -9.20
CA THR A 20 -24.13 8.82 -10.25
C THR A 20 -23.86 7.38 -10.66
N TRP A 21 -23.80 6.46 -9.68
CA TRP A 21 -23.66 5.03 -9.89
C TRP A 21 -24.85 4.43 -10.63
N ASP A 22 -26.08 4.77 -10.24
CA ASP A 22 -27.29 4.28 -10.92
C ASP A 22 -27.32 4.72 -12.39
N SER A 23 -26.97 5.99 -12.65
CA SER A 23 -26.87 6.54 -14.00
C SER A 23 -25.79 5.83 -14.84
N ALA A 24 -24.60 5.61 -14.26
CA ALA A 24 -23.52 4.90 -14.92
C ALA A 24 -23.86 3.42 -15.18
N SER A 25 -24.47 2.75 -14.21
CA SER A 25 -24.88 1.34 -14.30
C SER A 25 -25.97 1.11 -15.33
N SER A 26 -26.88 2.08 -15.53
CA SER A 26 -27.93 2.03 -16.54
C SER A 26 -27.39 2.18 -17.97
N SER A 27 -26.22 2.82 -18.13
CA SER A 27 -25.57 3.04 -19.43
C SER A 27 -24.64 1.91 -19.86
N LEU A 28 -24.32 0.99 -18.94
CA LEU A 28 -23.50 -0.18 -19.21
C LEU A 28 -24.39 -1.27 -19.79
N SER A 29 -24.11 -1.70 -21.02
CA SER A 29 -24.64 -2.95 -21.54
C SER A 29 -24.33 -4.07 -20.53
N VAL A 30 -25.31 -4.95 -20.31
CA VAL A 30 -25.15 -6.15 -19.48
C VAL A 30 -24.11 -7.06 -20.16
N VAL A 31 -22.84 -6.76 -19.95
CA VAL A 31 -21.80 -7.76 -20.06
C VAL A 31 -22.13 -8.76 -18.97
N GLU A 32 -22.52 -9.97 -19.35
CA GLU A 32 -22.63 -11.08 -18.40
C GLU A 32 -21.29 -11.16 -17.67
N ARG A 33 -21.26 -10.62 -16.45
CA ARG A 33 -20.09 -10.75 -15.61
C ARG A 33 -19.94 -12.24 -15.34
N PRO A 34 -18.74 -12.81 -15.50
CA PRO A 34 -18.52 -14.19 -15.11
C PRO A 34 -19.02 -14.37 -13.66
N PRO A 35 -19.51 -15.57 -13.29
CA PRO A 35 -19.97 -15.85 -11.94
C PRO A 35 -18.96 -15.30 -10.94
N ARG A 36 -19.41 -14.42 -10.04
CA ARG A 36 -18.56 -13.90 -8.97
C ARG A 36 -18.19 -15.09 -8.09
N THR A 37 -17.01 -15.64 -8.32
CA THR A 37 -16.37 -16.53 -7.38
C THR A 37 -15.86 -15.69 -6.24
N ASP A 38 -16.47 -15.83 -5.07
CA ASP A 38 -15.92 -15.31 -3.83
C ASP A 38 -14.64 -16.08 -3.53
N GLN A 39 -13.52 -15.57 -4.04
CA GLN A 39 -12.22 -16.11 -3.71
C GLN A 39 -11.82 -15.53 -2.35
N LEU A 40 -11.64 -16.39 -1.35
CA LEU A 40 -11.12 -15.97 -0.05
C LEU A 40 -9.64 -15.59 -0.23
N ILE A 41 -9.38 -14.31 -0.51
CA ILE A 41 -8.02 -13.76 -0.57
C ILE A 41 -7.60 -13.41 0.86
N GLY A 42 -7.12 -14.42 1.59
CA GLY A 42 -6.55 -14.26 2.92
C GLY A 42 -5.04 -14.08 2.87
N TRP A 43 -4.50 -13.31 3.82
CA TRP A 43 -3.06 -13.28 4.09
C TRP A 43 -2.57 -14.70 4.39
N LYS A 44 -1.46 -15.10 3.76
CA LYS A 44 -0.84 -16.42 3.98
C LYS A 44 0.46 -16.26 4.75
N ALA A 45 0.63 -17.05 5.81
CA ALA A 45 1.88 -17.09 6.55
C ALA A 45 3.05 -17.52 5.63
N PRO A 46 4.26 -16.99 5.85
CA PRO A 46 5.43 -17.42 5.10
C PRO A 46 5.87 -18.83 5.53
N PRO A 47 6.72 -19.52 4.74
CA PRO A 47 7.28 -20.80 5.13
C PRO A 47 8.03 -20.75 6.47
N SER A 48 8.16 -21.89 7.15
CA SER A 48 8.94 -21.98 8.40
C SER A 48 10.35 -21.43 8.23
N GLY A 49 10.82 -20.64 9.20
CA GLY A 49 12.12 -19.96 9.16
C GLY A 49 12.14 -18.66 8.34
N TRP A 50 11.07 -18.34 7.60
CA TRP A 50 10.91 -17.06 6.92
C TRP A 50 10.09 -16.09 7.75
N ARG A 51 10.33 -14.81 7.52
CA ARG A 51 9.44 -13.73 7.96
C ARG A 51 8.82 -13.05 6.76
N LYS A 52 7.65 -12.45 6.98
CA LYS A 52 6.93 -11.69 5.96
C LYS A 52 6.78 -10.26 6.41
N MET A 53 7.19 -9.35 5.54
CA MET A 53 7.07 -7.92 5.74
C MET A 53 6.06 -7.34 4.77
N ASN A 54 5.12 -6.59 5.31
CA ASN A 54 4.12 -5.85 4.55
C ASN A 54 4.41 -4.36 4.71
N THR A 55 4.51 -3.61 3.60
CA THR A 55 4.74 -2.16 3.61
C THR A 55 3.70 -1.44 2.77
N ASP A 56 3.40 -0.20 3.14
CA ASP A 56 2.46 0.69 2.44
C ASP A 56 2.93 2.15 2.59
N GLY A 57 2.81 2.92 1.51
CA GLY A 57 3.21 4.31 1.41
C GLY A 57 2.05 5.20 0.94
N ALA A 58 1.70 6.20 1.74
CA ALA A 58 0.63 7.15 1.41
C ALA A 58 1.19 8.56 1.16
N ALA A 59 0.63 9.26 0.19
CA ALA A 59 0.90 10.68 -0.05
C ALA A 59 -0.38 11.46 -0.38
N GLN A 60 -0.47 12.71 0.09
CA GLN A 60 -1.57 13.60 -0.23
C GLN A 60 -1.39 14.22 -1.62
N GLY A 61 -1.93 13.56 -2.65
CA GLY A 61 -1.79 14.02 -4.04
C GLY A 61 -0.36 13.83 -4.58
N ASN A 62 -0.02 14.56 -5.64
CA ASN A 62 1.34 14.55 -6.19
C ASN A 62 2.19 15.61 -5.49
N GLN A 63 3.29 15.21 -4.86
CA GLN A 63 4.17 16.09 -4.08
C GLN A 63 3.48 16.75 -2.88
N GLY A 64 2.68 15.99 -2.12
CA GLY A 64 2.09 16.45 -0.87
C GLY A 64 2.65 15.71 0.35
N LEU A 65 2.01 15.87 1.50
CA LEU A 65 2.44 15.20 2.73
C LEU A 65 2.44 13.68 2.55
N ALA A 66 3.57 13.05 2.85
CA ALA A 66 3.85 11.66 2.63
C ALA A 66 4.28 10.95 3.92
N THR A 67 3.80 9.72 4.09
CA THR A 67 4.07 8.83 5.21
C THR A 67 4.18 7.41 4.71
N ALA A 68 4.97 6.58 5.37
CA ALA A 68 4.96 5.15 5.10
C ALA A 68 4.88 4.35 6.39
N GLY A 69 4.52 3.08 6.26
CA GLY A 69 4.44 2.16 7.36
C GLY A 69 4.65 0.73 6.91
N GLY A 70 4.77 -0.14 7.90
CA GLY A 70 4.86 -1.56 7.65
C GLY A 70 5.00 -2.37 8.92
N LEU A 71 4.90 -3.67 8.74
CA LEU A 71 4.98 -4.65 9.81
C LEU A 71 5.74 -5.88 9.36
N LEU A 72 6.29 -6.60 10.34
CA LEU A 72 6.97 -7.87 10.17
C LEU A 72 6.24 -8.94 10.97
N ARG A 73 5.91 -10.06 10.32
CA ARG A 73 5.34 -11.26 10.94
C ARG A 73 6.24 -12.46 10.75
N ASP A 74 6.18 -13.39 11.68
CA ASP A 74 6.88 -14.67 11.56
C ASP A 74 6.05 -15.72 10.79
N SER A 75 6.57 -16.94 10.72
CA SER A 75 5.94 -18.06 10.03
C SER A 75 4.69 -18.61 10.71
N ASN A 76 4.43 -18.26 11.97
CA ASN A 76 3.18 -18.57 12.65
C ASN A 76 2.11 -17.49 12.38
N GLY A 77 2.52 -16.37 11.77
CA GLY A 77 1.67 -15.21 11.56
C GLY A 77 1.68 -14.24 12.75
N ASP A 78 2.53 -14.48 13.75
CA ASP A 78 2.61 -13.63 14.92
C ASP A 78 3.30 -12.32 14.58
N TRP A 79 2.83 -11.24 15.21
CA TRP A 79 3.45 -9.93 15.09
C TRP A 79 4.83 -9.95 15.73
N VAL A 80 5.84 -9.51 14.97
CA VAL A 80 7.22 -9.36 15.48
C VAL A 80 7.51 -7.90 15.81
N CYS A 81 7.38 -7.01 14.83
CA CYS A 81 7.58 -5.57 14.98
C CYS A 81 6.93 -4.80 13.83
N GLY A 82 6.90 -3.47 13.93
CA GLY A 82 6.40 -2.61 12.86
C GLY A 82 6.93 -1.18 13.01
N PHE A 83 6.70 -0.38 11.98
CA PHE A 83 7.14 1.00 11.91
C PHE A 83 6.09 1.89 11.26
N CYS A 84 6.19 3.18 11.56
CA CYS A 84 5.59 4.25 10.80
C CYS A 84 6.61 5.38 10.67
N CYS A 85 6.68 6.03 9.53
CA CYS A 85 7.59 7.14 9.29
C CYS A 85 6.89 8.30 8.58
N LYS A 86 7.25 9.51 9.00
CA LYS A 86 6.90 10.74 8.30
C LYS A 86 8.03 11.05 7.33
N ILE A 87 7.71 11.12 6.04
CA ILE A 87 8.70 11.34 4.97
C ILE A 87 8.82 12.84 4.69
N GLY A 88 7.75 13.60 4.92
CA GLY A 88 7.67 15.02 4.59
C GLY A 88 6.84 15.20 3.33
N THR A 89 7.37 15.89 2.33
CA THR A 89 6.65 16.11 1.06
C THR A 89 7.16 15.15 0.00
N GLY A 90 6.26 14.44 -0.68
CA GLY A 90 6.61 13.39 -1.62
C GLY A 90 5.46 12.92 -2.49
N THR A 91 5.79 12.02 -3.41
CA THR A 91 4.83 11.28 -4.24
C THR A 91 4.44 9.97 -3.56
N ALA A 92 3.35 9.34 -3.98
CA ALA A 92 2.97 8.02 -3.48
C ALA A 92 4.08 7.00 -3.71
N ILE A 93 4.70 7.00 -4.90
CA ILE A 93 5.82 6.08 -5.20
C ILE A 93 7.05 6.32 -4.31
N LEU A 94 7.35 7.58 -3.97
CA LEU A 94 8.41 7.88 -3.01
C LEU A 94 8.06 7.32 -1.63
N ALA A 95 6.80 7.44 -1.20
CA ALA A 95 6.33 6.90 0.06
C ALA A 95 6.47 5.37 0.11
N GLU A 96 6.07 4.67 -0.95
CA GLU A 96 6.22 3.22 -1.09
C GLU A 96 7.68 2.77 -0.98
N LEU A 97 8.58 3.40 -1.75
CA LEU A 97 10.00 3.06 -1.71
C LEU A 97 10.63 3.31 -0.34
N TRP A 98 10.22 4.38 0.36
CA TRP A 98 10.66 4.64 1.74
C TRP A 98 10.11 3.62 2.73
N GLY A 99 8.87 3.19 2.56
CA GLY A 99 8.29 2.09 3.33
C GLY A 99 9.11 0.81 3.19
N ILE A 100 9.44 0.43 1.94
CA ILE A 100 10.28 -0.73 1.65
C ILE A 100 11.66 -0.59 2.29
N HIS A 101 12.34 0.54 2.07
CA HIS A 101 13.67 0.78 2.62
C HIS A 101 13.68 0.70 4.16
N GLN A 102 12.75 1.39 4.83
CA GLN A 102 12.66 1.38 6.29
C GLN A 102 12.31 0.00 6.84
N GLY A 103 11.42 -0.71 6.14
CA GLY A 103 11.06 -2.09 6.46
C GLY A 103 12.26 -3.04 6.37
N LEU A 104 13.06 -2.95 5.30
CA LEU A 104 14.26 -3.77 5.12
C LEU A 104 15.28 -3.51 6.23
N LEU A 105 15.50 -2.25 6.58
CA LEU A 105 16.38 -1.88 7.70
C LEU A 105 15.87 -2.45 9.04
N MET A 106 14.55 -2.38 9.28
CA MET A 106 13.94 -2.97 10.46
C MET A 106 14.10 -4.51 10.49
N ALA A 107 13.88 -5.19 9.37
CA ALA A 107 14.04 -6.63 9.26
C ALA A 107 15.50 -7.07 9.49
N TRP A 108 16.45 -6.32 8.92
CA TRP A 108 17.89 -6.52 9.12
C TRP A 108 18.29 -6.38 10.58
N ASN A 109 17.89 -5.29 11.23
CA ASN A 109 18.19 -5.04 12.65
C ASN A 109 17.55 -6.08 13.59
N ASN A 110 16.48 -6.74 13.14
CA ASN A 110 15.83 -7.84 13.85
C ASN A 110 16.48 -9.21 13.54
N GLY A 111 17.63 -9.25 12.86
CA GLY A 111 18.36 -10.48 12.53
C GLY A 111 17.59 -11.39 11.56
N THR A 112 16.69 -10.83 10.75
CA THR A 112 15.90 -11.61 9.80
C THR A 112 16.76 -12.06 8.63
N GLN A 113 16.96 -13.38 8.48
CA GLN A 113 17.79 -13.95 7.42
C GLN A 113 17.00 -14.21 6.13
N PHE A 114 15.74 -14.65 6.27
CA PHE A 114 14.88 -14.99 5.15
C PHE A 114 13.60 -14.16 5.21
N LEU A 115 13.38 -13.33 4.18
CA LEU A 115 12.32 -12.33 4.16
C LEU A 115 11.50 -12.40 2.88
N ILE A 116 10.17 -12.38 3.01
CA ILE A 116 9.24 -12.09 1.93
C ILE A 116 8.75 -10.65 2.10
N LEU A 117 8.99 -9.79 1.12
CA LEU A 117 8.44 -8.44 1.05
C LEU A 117 7.14 -8.43 0.24
N GLU A 118 6.10 -7.80 0.78
CA GLU A 118 4.82 -7.54 0.12
C GLU A 118 4.52 -6.03 0.18
N THR A 119 4.25 -5.44 -0.98
CA THR A 119 3.73 -4.08 -1.20
C THR A 119 2.63 -4.18 -2.26
N ASP A 120 1.63 -3.31 -2.20
CA ASP A 120 0.58 -3.19 -3.21
C ASP A 120 0.99 -2.30 -4.40
N SER A 121 2.20 -1.72 -4.37
CA SER A 121 2.74 -0.89 -5.43
C SER A 121 3.50 -1.71 -6.47
N GLN A 122 2.80 -2.07 -7.55
CA GLN A 122 3.42 -2.72 -8.71
C GLN A 122 4.59 -1.87 -9.27
N LEU A 123 4.44 -0.55 -9.31
CA LEU A 123 5.49 0.36 -9.78
C LEU A 123 6.74 0.28 -8.89
N ALA A 124 6.60 0.17 -7.57
CA ALA A 124 7.75 0.00 -6.68
C ALA A 124 8.49 -1.30 -6.98
N ILE A 125 7.76 -2.41 -7.18
CA ILE A 125 8.34 -3.70 -7.55
C ILE A 125 9.08 -3.63 -8.89
N GLU A 126 8.50 -2.95 -9.88
CA GLU A 126 9.12 -2.76 -11.19
C GLU A 126 10.42 -1.97 -11.09
N LEU A 127 10.43 -0.85 -10.35
CA LEU A 127 11.62 -0.04 -10.13
C LEU A 127 12.73 -0.79 -9.38
N ILE A 128 12.38 -1.60 -8.39
CA ILE A 128 13.34 -2.43 -7.65
C ILE A 128 13.90 -3.56 -8.52
N LYS A 129 13.09 -4.16 -9.38
CA LYS A 129 13.55 -5.22 -10.29
C LYS A 129 14.39 -4.70 -11.44
N ALA A 130 14.07 -3.51 -11.93
CA ALA A 130 14.74 -2.87 -13.05
C ALA A 130 16.07 -2.18 -12.67
N ARG A 131 16.66 -2.48 -11.49
CA ARG A 131 17.92 -1.91 -10.98
C ARG A 131 18.85 -1.54 -12.15
N GLU A 132 19.17 -0.24 -12.24
CA GLU A 132 20.02 0.43 -13.25
C GLU A 132 19.27 1.44 -14.15
N ASP A 133 18.82 2.55 -13.57
CA ASP A 133 18.93 3.84 -14.25
C ASP A 133 19.50 4.87 -13.26
N PRO A 134 20.80 5.22 -13.34
CA PRO A 134 21.41 6.19 -12.44
C PRO A 134 20.78 7.59 -12.54
N VAL A 135 20.02 7.88 -13.62
CA VAL A 135 19.32 9.15 -13.85
C VAL A 135 17.91 9.15 -13.25
N HIS A 136 17.41 8.01 -12.74
CA HIS A 136 16.08 7.95 -12.16
C HIS A 136 15.97 8.88 -10.93
N PRO A 137 14.88 9.66 -10.77
CA PRO A 137 14.72 10.60 -9.64
C PRO A 137 14.80 9.99 -8.24
N HIS A 138 14.69 8.66 -8.13
CA HIS A 138 14.78 7.91 -6.88
C HIS A 138 15.98 6.94 -6.84
N SER A 139 16.97 7.12 -7.72
CA SER A 139 18.13 6.22 -7.85
C SER A 139 18.91 6.05 -6.53
N THR A 140 19.06 7.10 -5.72
CA THR A 140 19.72 7.01 -4.40
C THR A 140 18.97 6.09 -3.43
N LEU A 141 17.64 6.14 -3.41
CA LEU A 141 16.82 5.30 -2.53
C LEU A 141 16.80 3.85 -3.04
N LEU A 142 16.71 3.67 -4.37
CA LEU A 142 16.79 2.36 -5.01
C LEU A 142 18.15 1.68 -4.81
N ALA A 143 19.24 2.44 -4.73
CA ALA A 143 20.56 1.89 -4.42
C ALA A 143 20.69 1.38 -2.98
N GLY A 144 19.85 1.86 -2.06
CA GLY A 144 19.79 1.43 -0.66
C GLY A 144 18.85 0.26 -0.39
N ILE A 145 18.08 -0.19 -1.39
CA ILE A 145 17.15 -1.33 -1.34
C ILE A 145 17.80 -2.50 -2.07
#